data_AF-A0A6P8IL80-F1
#
_entry.id   AF-A0A6P8IL80-F1
#
_cell.length_a   1.000
_cell.length_b   1.000
_cell.length_c   1.000
_cell.angle_alpha   90.00
_cell.angle_beta   90.00
_cell.angle_gamma   90.00
#
_symmetry.space_group_name_H-M   'P 1'
#
loop_
_entity.id
_entity.type
_entity.pdbx_description
1 polymer ?
#
loop_
_entity_poly.entity_id
_entity_poly.type
_entity_poly.pdbx_seq_one_letter_code
_entity_poly.pdbx_strand_id
1 'polypeptide(L)'
;MSSLVKKDMCIKMTMEGTVNGHHFKCVGEGKGKPFEGTQVEKIRITEGGPLPFAYDILAPCCMYGSKTFIKHVSGIPDYFKDSLPEGFTWERTQIYEDGGYLTIHQDTSIQGDSFIFKVKVIGANFPANGPVMQKKTAGWEPCVEMLYPRDGVLCG
;
A
#
# COMPACT_ATOMS: atom_id res chain seq x y z
N MET A 1 -0.36 -16.92 -17.82
CA MET A 1 0.47 -15.71 -17.58
C MET A 1 -0.13 -14.57 -18.38
N SER A 2 -0.65 -13.54 -17.73
CA SER A 2 -1.28 -12.42 -18.42
C SER A 2 -0.24 -11.68 -19.28
N SER A 3 -0.51 -11.54 -20.57
CA SER A 3 0.35 -10.82 -21.53
C SER A 3 0.42 -9.31 -21.26
N LEU A 4 -0.31 -8.83 -20.24
CA LEU A 4 -0.47 -7.43 -19.87
C LEU A 4 0.62 -6.95 -18.91
N VAL A 5 1.08 -7.82 -17.99
CA VAL A 5 2.10 -7.44 -17.01
C VAL A 5 3.49 -7.63 -17.62
N LYS A 6 4.20 -6.54 -17.81
CA LYS A 6 5.56 -6.53 -18.36
C LYS A 6 6.62 -6.79 -17.29
N LYS A 7 7.85 -7.07 -17.73
CA LYS A 7 9.02 -7.23 -16.84
C LYS A 7 9.29 -5.96 -16.03
N ASP A 8 9.07 -4.80 -16.62
CA ASP A 8 9.19 -3.49 -16.00
C ASP A 8 7.83 -2.80 -16.09
N MET A 9 7.35 -2.29 -14.96
CA MET A 9 6.07 -1.58 -14.86
C MET A 9 6.25 -0.29 -14.09
N CYS A 10 5.52 0.75 -14.50
CA CYS A 10 5.43 2.02 -13.78
C CYS A 10 4.35 1.95 -12.70
N ILE A 11 4.48 2.81 -11.70
CA ILE A 11 3.53 3.00 -10.61
C ILE A 11 3.04 4.45 -10.65
N LYS A 12 1.73 4.64 -10.56
CA LYS A 12 1.11 5.93 -10.28
C LYS A 12 0.12 5.78 -9.14
N MET A 13 0.38 6.45 -8.03
CA MET A 13 -0.43 6.36 -6.82
C MET A 13 -1.03 7.72 -6.48
N THR A 14 -2.29 7.72 -6.06
CA THR A 14 -2.92 8.82 -5.34
C THR A 14 -3.40 8.30 -4.01
N MET A 15 -3.17 9.07 -2.95
CA MET A 15 -3.64 8.75 -1.61
C MET A 15 -4.26 10.00 -0.98
N GLU A 16 -5.40 9.80 -0.33
CA GLU A 16 -6.07 10.83 0.43
C GLU A 16 -6.61 10.23 1.73
N GLY A 17 -6.54 10.99 2.81
CA GLY A 17 -7.04 10.50 4.07
C GLY A 17 -7.00 11.49 5.21
N THR A 18 -7.29 10.97 6.40
CA THR A 18 -7.16 11.70 7.66
C THR A 18 -6.43 10.84 8.69
N VAL A 19 -5.61 11.45 9.54
CA VAL A 19 -5.03 10.81 10.72
C VAL A 19 -5.26 11.71 11.92
N ASN A 20 -5.96 11.22 12.94
CA ASN A 20 -6.40 12.01 14.10
C ASN A 20 -7.07 13.35 13.68
N GLY A 21 -7.90 13.31 12.63
CA GLY A 21 -8.58 14.49 12.08
C GLY A 21 -7.73 15.39 11.18
N HIS A 22 -6.42 15.18 11.07
CA HIS A 22 -5.57 15.91 10.12
C HIS A 22 -5.71 15.35 8.71
N HIS A 23 -6.31 16.11 7.81
CA HIS A 23 -6.44 15.75 6.39
C HIS A 23 -5.13 15.92 5.62
N PHE A 24 -4.88 15.00 4.68
CA PHE A 24 -3.72 15.07 3.79
C PHE A 24 -4.01 14.43 2.43
N LYS A 25 -3.20 14.81 1.44
CA LYS A 25 -3.11 14.12 0.15
C LYS A 25 -1.66 13.90 -0.24
N CYS A 26 -1.38 12.78 -0.92
CA CYS A 26 -0.09 12.56 -1.56
C CYS A 26 -0.22 11.86 -2.92
N VAL A 27 0.82 12.06 -3.73
CA VAL A 27 1.00 11.40 -5.02
C VAL A 27 2.29 10.61 -5.00
N GLY A 28 2.28 9.46 -5.67
CA GLY A 28 3.40 8.54 -5.76
C GLY A 28 3.68 8.20 -7.21
N GLU A 29 4.96 8.24 -7.58
CA GLU A 29 5.43 7.82 -8.90
C GLU A 29 6.60 6.85 -8.72
N GLY A 30 6.54 5.73 -9.42
CA GLY A 30 7.50 4.67 -9.21
C GLY A 30 7.70 3.76 -10.41
N LYS A 31 8.57 2.78 -10.21
CA LYS A 31 8.81 1.69 -11.15
C LYS A 31 9.24 0.45 -10.40
N GLY A 32 9.01 -0.70 -11.00
CA GLY A 32 9.48 -1.95 -10.43
C GLY A 32 9.46 -3.09 -11.43
N LYS A 33 9.82 -4.26 -10.91
CA LYS A 33 9.88 -5.50 -11.66
C LYS A 33 8.92 -6.53 -11.06
N PRO A 34 7.70 -6.66 -11.61
CA PRO A 34 6.62 -7.42 -10.96
C PRO A 34 6.97 -8.88 -10.65
N PHE A 35 7.76 -9.52 -11.52
CA PHE A 35 8.15 -10.92 -11.40
C PHE A 35 9.44 -11.13 -10.59
N GLU A 36 10.22 -10.08 -10.35
CA GLU A 36 11.40 -10.14 -9.47
C GLU A 36 11.08 -9.74 -8.02
N GLY A 37 9.90 -9.16 -7.79
CA GLY A 37 9.43 -8.80 -6.46
C GLY A 37 10.02 -7.49 -5.93
N THR A 38 10.42 -6.57 -6.82
CA THR A 38 11.13 -5.34 -6.44
C THR A 38 10.43 -4.11 -7.01
N GLN A 39 10.44 -3.01 -6.25
CA GLN A 39 9.85 -1.74 -6.66
C GLN A 39 10.48 -0.58 -5.89
N VAL A 40 10.41 0.61 -6.48
CA VAL A 40 10.80 1.88 -5.86
C VAL A 40 9.74 2.92 -6.21
N GLU A 41 9.33 3.69 -5.21
CA GLU A 41 8.35 4.77 -5.36
C GLU A 41 8.87 6.05 -4.73
N LYS A 42 8.65 7.18 -5.41
CA LYS A 42 8.89 8.52 -4.89
C LYS A 42 7.54 9.12 -4.53
N ILE A 43 7.38 9.50 -3.27
CA ILE A 43 6.10 9.98 -2.74
C ILE A 43 6.23 11.44 -2.33
N ARG A 44 5.23 12.23 -2.70
CA ARG A 44 5.16 13.67 -2.40
C ARG A 44 3.83 14.00 -1.74
N ILE A 45 3.89 14.61 -0.56
CA ILE A 45 2.72 15.22 0.08
C ILE A 45 2.32 16.47 -0.71
N THR A 46 1.08 16.53 -1.17
CA THR A 46 0.56 17.64 -1.98
C THR A 46 -0.38 18.54 -1.19
N GLU A 47 -1.02 18.03 -0.13
CA GLU A 47 -1.88 18.78 0.78
C GLU A 47 -1.68 18.29 2.22
N GLY A 48 -1.79 19.18 3.21
CA GLY A 48 -1.66 18.85 4.64
C GLY A 48 -0.23 18.68 5.13
N GLY A 49 0.79 19.07 4.35
CA GLY A 49 2.19 19.04 4.76
C GLY A 49 2.61 20.27 5.60
N PRO A 50 3.64 20.15 6.47
CA PRO A 50 4.25 18.91 6.93
C PRO A 50 3.27 18.09 7.77
N LEU A 51 3.25 16.77 7.59
CA LEU A 51 2.35 15.90 8.35
C LEU A 51 2.67 15.99 9.85
N PRO A 52 1.69 16.08 10.77
CA PRO A 52 1.93 16.14 12.21
C PRO A 52 2.20 14.76 12.84
N PHE A 53 2.32 13.72 12.03
CA PHE A 53 2.60 12.34 12.43
C PHE A 53 3.78 11.77 11.64
N ALA A 54 4.30 10.63 12.06
CA ALA A 54 5.33 9.89 11.34
C ALA A 54 4.79 9.29 10.03
N TYR A 55 5.50 9.50 8.92
CA TYR A 55 5.10 8.96 7.62
C TYR A 55 5.09 7.42 7.59
N ASP A 56 5.86 6.77 8.49
CA ASP A 56 6.01 5.32 8.54
C ASP A 56 4.67 4.56 8.59
N ILE A 57 3.65 5.11 9.25
CA ILE A 57 2.31 4.46 9.31
C ILE A 57 1.62 4.37 7.93
N LEU A 58 2.02 5.19 6.97
CA LEU A 58 1.49 5.20 5.60
C LEU A 58 2.29 4.29 4.65
N ALA A 59 3.54 3.95 4.98
CA ALA A 59 4.41 3.18 4.11
C ALA A 59 3.81 1.82 3.65
N PRO A 60 3.10 1.06 4.52
CA PRO A 60 2.43 -0.17 4.11
C PRO A 60 1.25 0.01 3.14
N CYS A 61 0.75 1.23 2.97
CA CYS A 61 -0.31 1.56 2.01
C CYS A 61 0.22 1.74 0.58
N CYS A 62 1.52 1.98 0.44
CA CYS A 62 2.20 2.20 -0.84
C CYS A 62 2.95 0.93 -1.26
N MET A 63 4.10 0.65 -0.65
CA MET A 63 5.01 -0.41 -1.08
C MET A 63 4.43 -1.81 -0.81
N TYR A 64 4.27 -2.17 0.46
CA TYR A 64 3.68 -3.47 0.83
C TYR A 64 2.22 -3.62 0.35
N GLY A 65 1.52 -2.51 0.12
CA GLY A 65 0.19 -2.47 -0.51
C GLY A 65 0.19 -2.65 -2.03
N SER A 66 1.34 -2.55 -2.69
CA SER A 66 1.51 -2.71 -4.14
C SER A 66 1.74 -4.19 -4.49
N LYS A 67 0.67 -4.98 -4.31
CA LYS A 67 0.69 -6.46 -4.38
C LYS A 67 1.07 -7.04 -5.75
N THR A 68 1.00 -6.25 -6.83
CA THR A 68 1.42 -6.69 -8.17
C THR A 68 2.92 -6.95 -8.27
N PHE A 69 3.75 -6.42 -7.36
CA PHE A 69 5.20 -6.63 -7.32
C PHE A 69 5.62 -7.70 -6.31
N ILE A 70 4.90 -8.82 -6.27
CA ILE A 70 5.30 -10.02 -5.52
C ILE A 70 5.89 -11.05 -6.49
N LYS A 71 7.07 -11.58 -6.14
CA LYS A 71 7.65 -12.75 -6.80
C LYS A 71 7.02 -14.01 -6.22
N HIS A 72 6.02 -14.56 -6.90
CA HIS A 72 5.46 -15.87 -6.56
C HIS A 72 6.45 -16.97 -6.96
N VAL A 73 6.92 -17.73 -5.98
CA VAL A 73 7.78 -18.89 -6.19
C VAL A 73 6.95 -20.15 -6.34
N SER A 74 7.53 -21.17 -6.96
CA SER A 74 7.10 -22.57 -6.79
C SER A 74 5.61 -22.86 -7.03
N GLY A 75 5.10 -22.58 -8.24
CA GLY A 75 3.75 -23.03 -8.66
C GLY A 75 2.58 -22.38 -7.92
N ILE A 76 2.84 -21.40 -7.04
CA ILE A 76 1.80 -20.60 -6.38
C ILE A 76 1.14 -19.70 -7.44
N PRO A 77 -0.19 -19.82 -7.66
CA PRO A 77 -0.90 -18.92 -8.57
C PRO A 77 -0.80 -17.46 -8.12
N ASP A 78 -0.69 -16.54 -9.08
CA ASP A 78 -0.51 -15.13 -8.79
C ASP A 78 -1.87 -14.41 -8.84
N TYR A 79 -2.60 -14.48 -7.74
CA TYR A 79 -3.94 -13.90 -7.59
C TYR A 79 -4.01 -12.44 -8.08
N PHE A 80 -2.96 -11.65 -7.81
CA PHE A 80 -2.94 -10.22 -8.14
C PHE A 80 -2.69 -9.97 -9.63
N LYS A 81 -1.72 -10.65 -10.24
CA LYS A 81 -1.42 -10.47 -11.67
C LYS A 81 -2.46 -11.13 -12.58
N ASP A 82 -3.11 -12.19 -12.11
CA ASP A 82 -4.19 -12.88 -12.82
C ASP A 82 -5.54 -12.15 -12.74
N SER A 83 -5.69 -11.19 -11.83
CA SER A 83 -6.87 -10.30 -11.74
C SER A 83 -6.90 -9.19 -12.80
N LEU A 84 -5.91 -9.12 -13.69
CA LEU A 84 -5.81 -8.08 -14.72
C LEU A 84 -6.33 -8.59 -16.09
N PRO A 85 -7.02 -7.75 -16.88
CA PRO A 85 -7.07 -6.27 -16.81
C PRO A 85 -8.08 -5.65 -15.85
N GLU A 86 -9.03 -6.41 -15.31
CA GLU A 86 -10.14 -5.91 -14.48
C GLU A 86 -9.64 -5.19 -13.23
N GLY A 87 -8.52 -5.64 -12.67
CA GLY A 87 -7.94 -5.09 -11.46
C GLY A 87 -8.44 -5.79 -10.21
N PHE A 88 -8.07 -5.25 -9.06
CA PHE A 88 -8.50 -5.77 -7.77
C PHE A 88 -8.52 -4.63 -6.75
N THR A 89 -9.23 -4.86 -5.65
CA THR A 89 -9.20 -4.00 -4.48
C THR A 89 -8.58 -4.75 -3.31
N TRP A 90 -8.10 -4.01 -2.32
CA TRP A 90 -7.80 -4.56 -1.02
C TRP A 90 -8.23 -3.62 0.10
N GLU A 91 -8.61 -4.22 1.23
CA GLU A 91 -8.95 -3.51 2.45
C GLU A 91 -8.08 -4.03 3.59
N ARG A 92 -7.71 -3.13 4.49
CA ARG A 92 -6.88 -3.48 5.65
C ARG A 92 -7.25 -2.64 6.85
N THR A 93 -7.20 -3.24 8.03
CA THR A 93 -7.14 -2.53 9.31
C THR A 93 -5.80 -2.83 9.97
N GLN A 94 -4.98 -1.81 10.18
CA GLN A 94 -3.75 -1.89 10.97
C GLN A 94 -4.08 -1.42 12.39
N ILE A 95 -3.88 -2.29 13.38
CA ILE A 95 -4.11 -2.00 14.80
C ILE A 95 -2.74 -1.90 15.46
N TYR A 96 -2.46 -0.77 16.09
CA TYR A 96 -1.22 -0.52 16.82
C TYR A 96 -1.43 -0.85 18.30
N GLU A 97 -0.40 -1.42 18.93
CA GLU A 97 -0.46 -1.87 20.33
C GLU A 97 -0.70 -0.71 21.32
N ASP A 98 -0.37 0.52 20.93
CA ASP A 98 -0.57 1.74 21.73
C ASP A 98 -1.96 2.38 21.56
N GLY A 99 -2.86 1.71 20.82
CA GLY A 99 -4.27 2.12 20.64
C GLY A 99 -4.56 2.87 19.35
N GLY A 100 -3.52 3.28 18.60
CA GLY A 100 -3.70 3.83 17.26
C GLY A 100 -4.26 2.79 16.29
N TYR A 101 -5.04 3.23 15.29
CA TYR A 101 -5.43 2.36 14.20
C TYR A 101 -5.49 3.10 12.87
N LEU A 102 -5.40 2.34 11.79
CA LEU A 102 -5.47 2.84 10.43
C LEU A 102 -6.25 1.87 9.55
N THR A 103 -7.38 2.32 9.01
CA THR A 103 -8.19 1.58 8.01
C THR A 103 -7.88 2.10 6.62
N ILE A 104 -7.70 1.19 5.67
CA ILE A 104 -7.32 1.50 4.29
C ILE A 104 -8.25 0.76 3.34
N HIS A 105 -8.63 1.45 2.27
CA HIS A 105 -9.18 0.84 1.06
C HIS A 105 -8.31 1.28 -0.13
N GLN A 106 -7.99 0.34 -1.01
CA GLN A 106 -7.21 0.59 -2.22
C GLN A 106 -7.85 -0.06 -3.42
N ASP A 107 -7.85 0.67 -4.53
CA ASP A 107 -8.21 0.20 -5.86
C ASP A 107 -6.96 0.13 -6.74
N THR A 108 -6.76 -1.03 -7.38
CA THR A 108 -5.68 -1.29 -8.33
C THR A 108 -6.26 -1.51 -9.72
N SER A 109 -5.77 -0.73 -10.68
CA SER A 109 -6.06 -0.92 -12.10
C SER A 109 -4.79 -0.84 -12.94
N ILE A 110 -4.87 -1.22 -14.22
CA ILE A 110 -3.76 -1.12 -15.18
C ILE A 110 -4.13 -0.17 -16.32
N GLN A 111 -3.21 0.72 -16.70
CA GLN A 111 -3.35 1.62 -17.83
C GLN A 111 -2.04 1.68 -18.61
N GLY A 112 -2.02 1.05 -19.78
CA GLY A 112 -0.79 0.84 -20.54
C GLY A 112 0.26 0.14 -19.68
N ASP A 113 1.41 0.79 -19.51
CA ASP A 113 2.55 0.24 -18.74
C ASP A 113 2.58 0.71 -17.29
N SER A 114 1.44 1.20 -16.76
CA SER A 114 1.33 1.72 -15.40
C SER A 114 0.28 0.98 -14.59
N PHE A 115 0.66 0.54 -13.38
CA PHE A 115 -0.32 0.26 -12.34
C PHE A 115 -0.80 1.58 -11.74
N ILE A 116 -2.11 1.70 -11.59
CA ILE A 116 -2.75 2.88 -11.01
C ILE A 116 -3.33 2.47 -9.65
N PHE A 117 -2.84 3.11 -8.60
CA PHE A 117 -3.29 2.89 -7.22
C PHE A 117 -4.08 4.10 -6.72
N LYS A 118 -5.29 3.87 -6.22
CA LYS A 118 -6.10 4.88 -5.53
C LYS A 118 -6.33 4.44 -4.10
N VAL A 119 -5.74 5.16 -3.15
CA VAL A 119 -5.73 4.78 -1.74
C VAL A 119 -6.56 5.77 -0.93
N LYS A 120 -7.41 5.24 -0.05
CA LYS A 120 -8.15 6.02 0.95
C LYS A 120 -7.76 5.55 2.34
N VAL A 121 -7.41 6.50 3.22
CA VAL A 121 -6.91 6.24 4.56
C VAL A 121 -7.76 6.95 5.62
N ILE A 122 -8.11 6.23 6.68
CA ILE A 122 -8.66 6.82 7.91
C ILE A 122 -7.86 6.25 9.08
N GLY A 123 -7.16 7.13 9.80
CA GLY A 123 -6.44 6.80 11.02
C GLY A 123 -6.96 7.61 12.20
N ALA A 124 -7.05 6.96 13.36
CA ALA A 124 -7.47 7.63 14.58
C ALA A 124 -6.84 6.98 15.81
N ASN A 125 -7.07 7.60 16.97
CA ASN A 125 -6.63 7.15 18.29
C ASN A 125 -5.11 7.03 18.48
N PHE A 126 -4.30 7.60 17.59
CA PHE A 126 -2.85 7.65 17.82
C PHE A 126 -2.55 8.53 19.04
N PRO A 127 -1.87 8.02 20.08
CA PRO A 127 -1.62 8.79 21.30
C PRO A 127 -0.79 10.04 20.99
N ALA A 128 -1.20 11.20 21.52
CA ALA A 128 -0.50 12.46 21.28
C ALA A 128 0.96 12.44 21.74
N ASN A 129 1.27 11.68 22.80
CA ASN A 129 2.61 11.43 23.32
C ASN A 129 3.28 10.16 22.75
N GLY A 130 2.60 9.43 21.87
CA GLY A 130 3.09 8.21 21.25
C GLY A 130 4.15 8.46 20.17
N PRO A 131 4.93 7.44 19.78
CA PRO A 131 6.05 7.59 18.86
C PRO A 131 5.62 8.08 17.47
N VAL A 132 4.41 7.73 17.02
CA VAL A 132 3.85 8.19 15.74
C VAL A 132 3.61 9.69 15.76
N MET A 133 2.89 10.22 16.75
CA MET A 133 2.56 11.65 16.84
C MET A 133 3.78 12.50 17.23
N GLN A 134 4.78 11.89 17.88
CA GLN A 134 6.05 12.53 18.24
C GLN A 134 7.14 12.36 17.16
N LYS A 135 6.85 11.68 16.05
CA LYS A 135 7.80 11.42 14.94
C LYS A 135 9.10 10.74 15.40
N LYS A 136 8.99 9.75 16.28
CA LYS A 136 10.12 8.99 16.86
C LYS A 136 10.23 7.57 16.29
N THR A 137 9.59 7.29 15.16
CA THR A 137 9.68 6.01 14.47
C THR A 137 10.95 5.96 13.61
N ALA A 138 11.39 4.75 13.25
CA ALA A 138 12.63 4.52 12.52
C ALA A 138 12.46 3.52 11.35
N GLY A 139 11.29 3.52 10.71
CA GLY A 139 10.95 2.57 9.65
C GLY A 139 10.42 1.23 10.18
N TRP A 140 10.30 0.27 9.26
CA TRP A 140 9.72 -1.04 9.51
C TRP A 140 10.76 -2.15 9.38
N GLU A 141 10.65 -3.15 10.25
CA GLU A 141 11.36 -4.41 10.11
C GLU A 141 10.77 -5.27 8.96
N PRO A 142 11.53 -6.22 8.40
CA PRO A 142 10.99 -7.23 7.51
C PRO A 142 9.84 -8.01 8.18
N CYS A 143 8.82 -8.36 7.41
CA CYS A 143 7.66 -9.10 7.89
C CYS A 143 7.29 -10.26 6.96
N VAL A 144 6.47 -11.18 7.48
CA VAL A 144 5.90 -12.31 6.74
C VAL A 144 4.39 -12.26 6.87
N GLU A 145 3.69 -12.17 5.76
CA GLU A 145 2.22 -12.22 5.68
C GLU A 145 1.79 -13.66 5.36
N MET A 146 0.79 -14.17 6.09
CA MET A 146 0.17 -15.45 5.77
C MET A 146 -1.05 -15.19 4.89
N LEU A 147 -1.03 -15.68 3.66
CA LEU A 147 -2.15 -15.53 2.72
C LEU A 147 -2.94 -16.84 2.61
N TYR A 148 -4.27 -16.77 2.67
CA TYR A 148 -5.14 -17.93 2.51
C TYR A 148 -6.45 -17.58 1.80
N PRO A 149 -6.99 -18.48 0.96
CA PRO A 149 -8.29 -18.25 0.32
C PRO A 149 -9.44 -18.43 1.31
N ARG A 150 -10.47 -17.59 1.21
CA ARG A 150 -11.75 -17.70 1.91
C ARG A 150 -12.85 -17.13 1.04
N ASP A 151 -13.85 -17.94 0.70
CA ASP A 151 -15.05 -17.53 -0.03
C ASP A 151 -14.78 -16.74 -1.32
N GLY A 152 -13.75 -17.16 -2.08
CA GLY A 152 -13.34 -16.50 -3.33
C GLY A 152 -12.49 -15.24 -3.15
N VAL A 153 -12.14 -14.87 -1.92
CA VAL A 153 -11.28 -13.74 -1.56
C VAL A 153 -9.95 -14.26 -1.00
N LEU A 154 -8.86 -13.54 -1.26
CA LEU A 154 -7.58 -13.79 -0.61
C LEU A 154 -7.48 -12.98 0.69
N CYS A 155 -7.36 -13.66 1.82
CA CYS A 155 -7.18 -13.05 3.14
C CYS A 155 -5.70 -13.05 3.55
N GLY A 156 -5.31 -12.06 4.36
CA GLY A 156 -3.97 -11.88 4.92
C GLY A 156 -4.00 -11.31 6.33
#